data_AF-A0A9D1T3R4-F1
#
_entry.id   AF-A0A9D1T3R4-F1
#
_cell.length_a   1.000
_cell.length_b   1.000
_cell.length_c   1.000
_cell.angle_alpha   90.00
_cell.angle_beta   90.00
_cell.angle_gamma   90.00
#
_symmetry.space_group_name_H-M   'P 1'
#
loop_
_entity.id
_entity.type
_entity.pdbx_description
1 polymer ?
#
loop_
_entity_poly.entity_id
_entity_poly.type
_entity_poly.pdbx_seq_one_letter_code
_entity_poly.pdbx_strand_id
1 'polypeptide(L)'
;MKSFFSSDTDGVSVQAPKKSLREYFDRGIFLRSFRELGSVRNLCVISMLIALDIVIKLTINIQVNEFIKLSFAFVALSAVGMLYGPTVGFLAGLITDILGLIIKPTGAFDIRFTLIEAVGGLIYGLFLYNAVSGRWFVPRIVAAKATVVAVCNLWLTTWALSSVMGRGFTAMLPARVASNLIQLPVDIVILAVFLPLILLAYNRAFKNVRKVPENTLFSDKGFIGALTYLICLILVIICCLGFSSQDLKTKNSELQKTVAAQSEQLELMQQQLDYVYEQKGIEKPQPPAEDSE
;
A
#
# COMPACT_ATOMS: atom_id res chain seq x y z
N MET A 1 6.71 -82.90 8.50
CA MET A 1 5.55 -83.06 9.40
C MET A 1 5.04 -81.66 9.71
N LYS A 2 3.86 -81.30 9.16
CA LYS A 2 3.04 -80.08 9.42
C LYS A 2 3.65 -78.74 8.96
N SER A 3 3.28 -78.29 7.76
CA SER A 3 2.29 -77.19 7.50
C SER A 3 2.96 -75.81 7.56
N PHE A 4 3.20 -75.04 6.50
CA PHE A 4 2.43 -74.76 5.27
C PHE A 4 0.96 -74.48 5.59
N PHE A 5 0.55 -73.21 5.44
CA PHE A 5 -0.58 -72.45 6.07
C PHE A 5 -0.16 -71.74 7.37
N SER A 6 -0.42 -70.45 7.60
CA SER A 6 -1.32 -69.50 6.94
C SER A 6 -0.88 -68.05 7.24
N SER A 7 -1.32 -67.15 6.38
CA SER A 7 -1.23 -65.68 6.37
C SER A 7 -1.13 -64.96 7.72
N ASP A 8 -0.15 -64.05 7.83
CA ASP A 8 -0.32 -62.81 8.60
C ASP A 8 -0.55 -61.66 7.63
N THR A 9 -1.81 -61.28 7.54
CA THR A 9 -2.23 -59.92 7.19
C THR A 9 -1.79 -59.00 8.32
N ASP A 10 -0.77 -58.18 8.10
CA ASP A 10 -0.67 -56.91 8.81
C ASP A 10 -0.37 -55.81 7.80
N GLY A 11 -1.47 -55.18 7.38
CA GLY A 11 -1.46 -53.97 6.59
C GLY A 11 -0.55 -52.95 7.26
N VAL A 12 0.42 -52.50 6.47
CA VAL A 12 1.30 -51.38 6.75
C VAL A 12 0.48 -50.21 7.27
N SER A 13 0.49 -50.03 8.59
CA SER A 13 0.01 -48.80 9.21
C SER A 13 0.99 -47.70 8.80
N VAL A 14 0.65 -47.01 7.70
CA VAL A 14 1.30 -45.77 7.27
C VAL A 14 0.98 -44.74 8.35
N GLN A 15 1.79 -44.74 9.40
CA GLN A 15 1.76 -43.73 10.44
C GLN A 15 2.28 -42.44 9.81
N ALA A 16 1.35 -41.64 9.27
CA ALA A 16 1.63 -40.30 8.79
C ALA A 16 2.31 -39.51 9.93
N PRO A 17 3.49 -38.91 9.73
CA PRO A 17 4.12 -38.13 10.77
C PRO A 17 3.18 -36.96 11.13
N LYS A 18 2.73 -36.91 12.39
CA LYS A 18 2.00 -35.78 12.97
C LYS A 18 2.93 -34.55 12.99
N LYS A 19 3.11 -33.89 11.85
CA LYS A 19 3.76 -32.57 11.77
C LYS A 19 2.87 -31.58 12.50
N SER A 20 3.41 -30.94 13.53
CA SER A 20 2.65 -29.97 14.33
C SER A 20 2.25 -28.79 13.44
N LEU A 21 1.03 -28.25 13.63
CA LEU A 21 0.55 -27.04 12.96
C LEU A 21 1.50 -25.84 13.12
N ARG A 22 2.27 -25.80 14.22
CA ARG A 22 3.35 -24.83 14.44
C ARG A 22 4.42 -24.90 13.35
N GLU A 23 4.74 -26.09 12.84
CA GLU A 23 5.76 -26.27 11.79
C GLU A 23 5.27 -25.86 10.38
N TYR A 24 3.95 -25.84 10.16
CA TYR A 24 3.36 -25.23 8.96
C TYR A 24 3.30 -23.70 9.09
N PHE A 25 3.01 -23.19 10.29
CA PHE A 25 2.95 -21.75 10.57
C PHE A 25 4.35 -21.10 10.58
N ASP A 26 5.38 -21.80 11.08
CA ASP A 26 6.79 -21.38 11.10
C ASP A 26 7.45 -21.40 9.70
N ARG A 27 6.76 -21.93 8.68
CA ARG A 27 7.14 -21.88 7.27
C ARG A 27 6.50 -20.74 6.48
N GLY A 28 5.74 -19.86 7.12
CA GLY A 28 5.17 -18.69 6.45
C GLY A 28 6.25 -17.72 5.96
N ILE A 29 6.17 -17.28 4.70
CA ILE A 29 7.06 -16.26 4.12
C ILE A 29 7.09 -14.98 4.99
N PHE A 30 5.96 -14.64 5.60
CA PHE A 30 5.80 -13.49 6.49
C PHE A 30 6.56 -13.60 7.81
N LEU A 31 6.59 -14.80 8.42
CA LEU A 31 7.25 -15.01 9.71
C LEU A 31 8.78 -14.98 9.55
N ARG A 32 9.28 -15.52 8.43
CA ARG A 32 10.68 -15.41 8.04
C ARG A 32 11.11 -13.96 7.84
N SER A 33 10.32 -13.18 7.10
CA SER A 33 10.54 -11.73 6.96
C SER A 33 10.51 -10.99 8.29
N PHE A 34 9.56 -11.31 9.17
CA PHE A 34 9.50 -10.66 10.48
C PHE A 34 10.74 -10.97 11.34
N ARG A 35 11.25 -12.20 11.26
CA ARG A 35 12.47 -12.60 11.97
C ARG A 35 13.70 -11.83 11.52
N GLU A 36 13.75 -11.36 10.27
CA GLU A 36 14.86 -10.52 9.79
C GLU A 36 14.98 -9.21 10.57
N LEU A 37 13.89 -8.67 11.14
CA LEU A 37 13.91 -7.47 11.99
C LEU A 37 14.53 -7.72 13.37
N GLY A 38 14.63 -8.98 13.81
CA GLY A 38 15.20 -9.33 15.11
C GLY A 38 16.70 -9.12 15.21
N SER A 39 17.40 -8.96 14.08
CA SER A 39 18.84 -8.68 14.06
C SER A 39 19.09 -7.17 13.98
N VAL A 40 19.87 -6.64 14.94
CA VAL A 40 20.27 -5.22 14.97
C VAL A 40 20.95 -4.81 13.66
N ARG A 41 21.77 -5.70 13.08
CA ARG A 41 22.45 -5.43 11.80
C ARG A 41 21.46 -5.20 10.67
N ASN A 42 20.46 -6.07 10.55
CA ASN A 42 19.44 -5.97 9.51
C ASN A 42 18.61 -4.71 9.69
N LEU A 43 18.24 -4.40 10.94
CA LEU A 43 17.51 -3.19 11.28
C LEU A 43 18.27 -1.93 10.82
N CYS A 44 19.57 -1.84 11.07
CA CYS A 44 20.38 -0.71 10.61
C CYS A 44 20.40 -0.56 9.08
N VAL A 45 20.50 -1.67 8.34
CA VAL A 45 20.50 -1.63 6.87
C VAL A 45 19.13 -1.25 6.32
N ILE A 46 18.05 -1.77 6.91
CA ILE A 46 16.67 -1.38 6.58
C ILE A 46 16.49 0.13 6.79
N SER A 47 16.91 0.64 7.95
CA SER A 47 16.84 2.09 8.26
C SER A 47 17.63 2.94 7.27
N MET A 48 18.81 2.49 6.84
CA MET A 48 19.59 3.20 5.81
C MET A 48 18.91 3.20 4.44
N LEU A 49 18.27 2.10 4.05
CA LEU A 49 17.50 2.04 2.80
C LEU A 49 16.23 2.91 2.87
N ILE A 50 15.56 2.97 4.02
CA ILE A 50 14.42 3.87 4.27
C ILE A 50 14.86 5.33 4.21
N ALA A 51 16.00 5.68 4.83
CA ALA A 51 16.56 7.01 4.73
C ALA A 51 16.89 7.37 3.27
N LEU A 52 17.46 6.45 2.51
CA LEU A 52 17.72 6.63 1.07
C LEU A 52 16.42 6.84 0.28
N ASP A 53 15.37 6.06 0.55
CA ASP A 53 14.05 6.22 -0.06
C ASP A 53 13.53 7.65 0.12
N ILE A 54 13.56 8.14 1.36
CA ILE A 54 13.10 9.50 1.71
C ILE A 54 13.95 10.56 1.03
N VAL A 55 15.28 10.44 1.03
CA VAL A 55 16.16 11.40 0.35
C VAL A 55 15.86 11.44 -1.15
N ILE A 56 15.65 10.29 -1.79
CA ILE A 56 15.29 10.22 -3.22
C ILE A 56 13.92 10.85 -3.47
N LYS A 57 12.92 10.57 -2.60
CA LYS A 57 11.61 11.23 -2.66
C LYS A 57 11.74 12.74 -2.59
N LEU A 58 12.58 13.26 -1.73
CA LEU A 58 12.70 14.71 -1.52
C LEU A 58 13.48 15.41 -2.64
N THR A 59 14.55 14.78 -3.13
CA THR A 59 15.51 15.41 -4.06
C THR A 59 15.14 15.22 -5.53
N ILE A 60 14.60 14.06 -5.92
CA ILE A 60 14.33 13.71 -7.32
C ILE A 60 12.82 13.64 -7.56
N ASN A 61 12.12 14.73 -7.25
CA ASN A 61 10.72 14.91 -7.59
C ASN A 61 10.62 15.77 -8.85
N ILE A 62 10.77 15.13 -10.02
CA ILE A 62 10.64 15.82 -11.31
C ILE A 62 9.14 15.89 -11.62
N GLN A 63 8.54 17.06 -11.41
CA GLN A 63 7.19 17.35 -11.83
C GLN A 63 7.23 17.65 -13.33
N VAL A 64 7.01 16.62 -14.16
CA VAL A 64 7.03 16.76 -15.62
C VAL A 64 5.73 17.40 -16.12
N ASN A 65 4.62 17.21 -15.40
CA ASN A 65 3.34 17.88 -15.67
C ASN A 65 2.50 17.96 -14.38
N GLU A 66 1.44 18.79 -14.34
CA GLU A 66 0.56 18.97 -13.17
C GLU A 66 -0.06 17.65 -12.65
N PHE A 67 -0.16 16.65 -13.54
CA PHE A 67 -0.67 15.30 -13.25
C PHE A 67 0.42 14.22 -13.15
N ILE A 68 1.66 14.49 -13.59
CA ILE A 68 2.73 13.50 -13.72
C ILE A 68 3.89 13.84 -12.79
N LYS A 69 3.90 13.17 -11.64
CA LYS A 69 5.00 13.19 -10.68
C LYS A 69 5.79 11.89 -10.82
N LEU A 70 6.98 11.97 -11.41
CA LEU A 70 7.93 10.85 -11.47
C LEU A 70 8.75 10.85 -10.17
N SER A 71 8.68 9.76 -9.41
CA SER A 71 9.46 9.57 -8.20
C SER A 71 10.21 8.25 -8.26
N PHE A 72 11.52 8.29 -8.01
CA PHE A 72 12.42 7.12 -8.08
C PHE A 72 12.50 6.35 -6.76
N ALA A 73 11.71 6.76 -5.76
CA ALA A 73 11.72 6.18 -4.43
C ALA A 73 11.45 4.67 -4.42
N PHE A 74 10.60 4.20 -5.35
CA PHE A 74 10.27 2.78 -5.49
C PHE A 74 11.50 1.87 -5.61
N VAL A 75 12.66 2.36 -6.05
CA VAL A 75 13.92 1.60 -6.11
C VAL A 75 14.39 1.19 -4.72
N ALA A 76 14.39 2.11 -3.75
CA ALA A 76 14.83 1.81 -2.40
C ALA A 76 13.81 0.91 -1.67
N LEU A 77 12.51 1.20 -1.80
CA LEU A 77 11.46 0.38 -1.21
C LEU A 77 11.43 -1.04 -1.80
N SER A 78 11.61 -1.19 -3.11
CA SER A 78 11.71 -2.51 -3.75
C SER A 78 12.98 -3.27 -3.35
N ALA A 79 14.09 -2.57 -3.09
CA ALA A 79 15.29 -3.19 -2.54
C ALA A 79 15.05 -3.75 -1.13
N VAL A 80 14.36 -3.02 -0.25
CA VAL A 80 13.97 -3.53 1.07
C VAL A 80 13.10 -4.78 0.95
N GLY A 81 12.08 -4.75 0.07
CA GLY A 81 11.22 -5.91 -0.19
C GLY A 81 12.00 -7.11 -0.74
N MET A 82 12.96 -6.89 -1.64
CA MET A 82 13.81 -7.94 -2.19
C MET A 82 14.75 -8.58 -1.16
N LEU A 83 15.31 -7.76 -0.25
CA LEU A 83 16.28 -8.20 0.75
C LEU A 83 15.64 -8.86 1.98
N TYR A 84 14.57 -8.27 2.51
CA TYR A 84 13.99 -8.62 3.80
C TYR A 84 12.56 -9.19 3.70
N GLY A 85 11.93 -9.08 2.52
CA GLY A 85 10.68 -9.76 2.17
C GLY A 85 9.40 -8.98 2.52
N PRO A 86 8.21 -9.63 2.39
CA PRO A 86 6.91 -8.95 2.38
C PRO A 86 6.60 -8.17 3.66
N THR A 87 6.78 -8.76 4.85
CA THR A 87 6.43 -8.10 6.11
C THR A 87 7.27 -6.85 6.35
N VAL A 88 8.56 -6.92 6.05
CA VAL A 88 9.48 -5.80 6.21
C VAL A 88 9.23 -4.74 5.15
N GLY A 89 8.93 -5.14 3.90
CA GLY A 89 8.53 -4.22 2.83
C GLY A 89 7.26 -3.45 3.18
N PHE A 90 6.26 -4.11 3.78
CA PHE A 90 5.04 -3.46 4.25
C PHE A 90 5.31 -2.40 5.34
N LEU A 91 6.06 -2.78 6.38
CA LEU A 91 6.43 -1.86 7.45
C LEU A 91 7.31 -0.71 6.97
N ALA A 92 8.26 -0.99 6.07
CA ALA A 92 9.09 0.03 5.46
C ALA A 92 8.24 1.05 4.71
N GLY A 93 7.27 0.61 3.90
CA GLY A 93 6.34 1.49 3.17
C GLY A 93 5.47 2.37 4.07
N LEU A 94 5.03 1.86 5.24
CA LEU A 94 4.33 2.67 6.23
C LEU A 94 5.24 3.77 6.81
N ILE A 95 6.47 3.39 7.18
CA ILE A 95 7.43 4.30 7.83
C ILE A 95 7.88 5.37 6.83
N THR A 96 8.18 5.01 5.59
CA THR A 96 8.62 5.95 4.55
C THR A 96 7.56 6.98 4.20
N ASP A 97 6.28 6.61 4.19
CA ASP A 97 5.18 7.55 3.96
C ASP A 97 5.01 8.52 5.15
N ILE A 98 4.92 7.99 6.37
CA ILE A 98 4.77 8.80 7.59
C ILE A 98 5.94 9.78 7.74
N LEU A 99 7.18 9.30 7.58
CA LEU A 99 8.37 10.16 7.66
C LEU A 99 8.42 11.16 6.50
N GLY A 100 8.01 10.75 5.29
CA GLY A 100 7.91 11.64 4.14
C GLY A 100 6.96 12.81 4.39
N LEU A 101 5.80 12.54 5.00
CA LEU A 101 4.80 13.54 5.36
C LEU A 101 5.27 14.48 6.49
N ILE A 102 5.99 13.95 7.48
CA ILE A 102 6.59 14.77 8.55
C ILE A 102 7.62 15.74 7.99
N ILE A 103 8.47 15.30 7.07
CA ILE A 103 9.55 16.14 6.52
C ILE A 103 9.00 17.16 5.52
N LYS A 104 8.05 16.74 4.68
CA LYS A 104 7.41 17.60 3.69
C LYS A 104 5.89 17.47 3.81
N PRO A 105 5.24 18.32 4.62
CA PRO A 105 3.79 18.28 4.79
C PRO A 105 3.09 18.84 3.53
N THR A 106 2.96 18.01 2.50
CA THR A 106 2.14 18.32 1.32
C THR A 106 0.70 17.87 1.54
N GLY A 107 -0.06 18.65 2.30
CA GLY A 107 -1.49 18.42 2.55
C GLY A 107 -1.80 17.70 3.85
N ALA A 108 -3.09 17.43 4.08
CA ALA A 108 -3.58 16.72 5.26
C ALA A 108 -3.10 15.26 5.26
N PHE A 109 -2.74 14.75 6.44
CA PHE A 109 -2.38 13.35 6.62
C PHE A 109 -3.59 12.46 6.32
N ASP A 110 -3.49 11.71 5.23
CA ASP A 110 -4.54 10.81 4.77
C ASP A 110 -4.03 9.37 4.86
N ILE A 111 -4.56 8.63 5.84
CA ILE A 111 -4.20 7.23 6.10
C ILE A 111 -4.33 6.32 4.85
N ARG A 112 -5.19 6.72 3.91
CA ARG A 112 -5.36 6.05 2.62
C ARG A 112 -4.05 6.01 1.83
N PHE A 113 -3.31 7.11 1.75
CA PHE A 113 -2.04 7.15 0.99
C PHE A 113 -0.94 6.34 1.67
N THR A 114 -0.88 6.38 3.00
CA THR A 114 0.04 5.54 3.80
C THR A 114 -0.19 4.05 3.54
N LEU A 115 -1.46 3.63 3.46
CA LEU A 115 -1.80 2.24 3.17
C LEU A 115 -1.41 1.85 1.73
N ILE A 116 -1.55 2.76 0.76
CA ILE A 116 -1.14 2.52 -0.63
C ILE A 116 0.36 2.24 -0.72
N GLU A 117 1.16 3.04 -0.02
CA GLU A 117 2.62 2.88 -0.03
C GLU A 117 3.04 1.58 0.66
N ALA A 118 2.41 1.24 1.79
CA ALA A 118 2.63 -0.02 2.49
C ALA A 118 2.33 -1.24 1.62
N VAL A 119 1.23 -1.20 0.87
CA VAL A 119 0.87 -2.25 -0.09
C VAL A 119 1.87 -2.33 -1.24
N GLY A 120 2.36 -1.20 -1.73
CA GLY A 120 3.44 -1.17 -2.71
C GLY A 120 4.67 -1.91 -2.22
N GLY A 121 5.13 -1.62 -1.00
CA GLY A 121 6.26 -2.29 -0.36
C GLY A 121 6.02 -3.78 -0.14
N LEU A 122 4.80 -4.17 0.24
CA LEU A 122 4.41 -5.57 0.38
C LEU A 122 4.45 -6.32 -0.95
N ILE A 123 3.92 -5.74 -2.04
CA ILE A 123 3.90 -6.38 -3.36
C ILE A 123 5.33 -6.57 -3.86
N TYR A 124 6.20 -5.57 -3.71
CA TYR A 124 7.62 -5.76 -4.01
C TYR A 124 8.23 -6.88 -3.19
N GLY A 125 7.93 -6.96 -1.89
CA GLY A 125 8.38 -8.06 -1.04
C GLY A 125 7.80 -9.42 -1.45
N LEU A 126 6.56 -9.53 -1.93
CA LEU A 126 5.99 -10.81 -2.35
C LEU A 126 6.64 -11.34 -3.64
N PHE A 127 6.88 -10.46 -4.62
CA PHE A 127 7.37 -10.87 -5.94
C PHE A 127 8.89 -10.92 -6.05
N LEU A 128 9.61 -10.03 -5.34
CA LEU A 128 11.07 -9.92 -5.44
C LEU A 128 11.81 -10.63 -4.30
N TYR A 129 11.13 -11.13 -3.27
CA TYR A 129 11.81 -11.80 -2.16
C TYR A 129 12.59 -13.03 -2.64
N ASN A 130 13.88 -13.06 -2.32
CA ASN A 130 14.84 -14.07 -2.78
C ASN A 130 14.97 -14.17 -4.31
N ALA A 131 14.69 -13.10 -5.06
CA ALA A 131 14.97 -13.07 -6.49
C ALA A 131 16.49 -13.08 -6.73
N VAL A 132 17.00 -14.19 -7.26
CA VAL A 132 18.40 -14.35 -7.68
C VAL A 132 18.55 -13.81 -9.11
N SER A 133 19.66 -13.13 -9.38
CA SER A 133 20.07 -12.68 -10.73
C SER A 133 20.24 -13.88 -11.67
N GLY A 134 19.15 -14.28 -12.32
CA GLY A 134 19.10 -15.33 -13.34
C GLY A 134 18.14 -14.97 -14.46
N ARG A 135 17.92 -15.89 -15.41
CA ARG A 135 17.08 -15.64 -16.61
C ARG A 135 15.64 -15.21 -16.30
N TRP A 136 15.14 -15.57 -15.12
CA TRP A 136 13.79 -15.26 -14.64
C TRP A 136 13.69 -13.98 -13.79
N PHE A 137 14.78 -13.22 -13.65
CA PHE A 137 14.82 -12.04 -12.79
C PHE A 137 14.04 -10.85 -13.39
N VAL A 138 14.29 -10.54 -14.67
CA VAL A 138 13.60 -9.46 -15.39
C VAL A 138 12.08 -9.66 -15.44
N PRO A 139 11.53 -10.82 -15.86
CA PRO A 139 10.07 -11.00 -15.89
C PRO A 139 9.41 -10.90 -14.51
N ARG A 140 10.12 -11.21 -13.42
CA ARG A 140 9.61 -11.01 -12.05
C ARG A 140 9.50 -9.53 -11.70
N ILE A 141 10.48 -8.72 -12.07
CA ILE A 141 10.44 -7.27 -11.90
C ILE A 141 9.29 -6.68 -12.69
N VAL A 142 9.11 -7.11 -13.94
CA VAL A 142 7.99 -6.68 -14.78
C VAL A 142 6.66 -7.03 -14.12
N ALA A 143 6.47 -8.27 -13.68
CA ALA A 143 5.23 -8.70 -13.02
C ALA A 143 4.95 -7.92 -11.72
N ALA A 144 5.97 -7.73 -10.89
CA ALA A 144 5.85 -6.97 -9.65
C ALA A 144 5.47 -5.52 -9.93
N LYS A 145 6.19 -4.84 -10.83
CA LYS A 145 5.95 -3.43 -11.13
C LYS A 145 4.61 -3.22 -11.83
N ALA A 146 4.24 -4.10 -12.76
CA ALA A 146 2.93 -4.07 -13.41
C ALA A 146 1.80 -4.22 -12.37
N THR A 147 1.97 -5.12 -11.39
CA THR A 147 0.98 -5.30 -10.32
C THR A 147 0.89 -4.08 -9.41
N VAL A 148 2.03 -3.50 -9.01
CA VAL A 148 2.04 -2.25 -8.22
C VAL A 148 1.38 -1.11 -8.99
N VAL A 149 1.67 -0.95 -10.28
CA VAL A 149 1.04 0.09 -11.10
C VAL A 149 -0.47 -0.14 -11.22
N ALA A 150 -0.89 -1.37 -11.51
CA ALA A 150 -2.31 -1.69 -11.66
C ALA A 150 -3.10 -1.51 -10.35
N VAL A 151 -2.55 -1.98 -9.23
CA VAL A 151 -3.26 -2.03 -7.95
C VAL A 151 -3.05 -0.73 -7.15
N CYS A 152 -1.81 -0.36 -6.88
CA CYS A 152 -1.51 0.82 -6.09
C CYS A 152 -1.80 2.10 -6.89
N ASN A 153 -1.17 2.27 -8.06
CA ASN A 153 -1.22 3.56 -8.76
C ASN A 153 -2.54 3.80 -9.50
N LEU A 154 -3.12 2.80 -10.16
CA LEU A 154 -4.35 2.98 -10.93
C LEU A 154 -5.61 2.84 -10.08
N TRP A 155 -5.67 1.81 -9.23
CA TRP A 155 -6.86 1.58 -8.40
C TRP A 155 -6.83 2.43 -7.13
N LEU A 156 -5.90 2.16 -6.23
CA LEU A 156 -5.96 2.73 -4.89
C LEU A 156 -5.68 4.24 -4.90
N THR A 157 -4.69 4.72 -5.67
CA THR A 157 -4.39 6.15 -5.75
C THR A 157 -5.53 6.93 -6.40
N THR A 158 -6.13 6.43 -7.49
CA THR A 158 -7.28 7.09 -8.13
C THR A 158 -8.48 7.12 -7.19
N TRP A 159 -8.74 6.03 -6.49
CA TRP A 159 -9.81 5.97 -5.50
C TRP A 159 -9.57 6.98 -4.36
N ALA A 160 -8.37 6.99 -3.76
CA ALA A 160 -8.03 7.92 -2.70
C ALA A 160 -8.15 9.37 -3.16
N LEU A 161 -7.67 9.71 -4.37
CA LEU A 161 -7.84 11.04 -4.95
C LEU A 161 -9.31 11.40 -5.17
N SER A 162 -10.13 10.47 -5.67
CA SER A 162 -11.55 10.73 -5.92
C SER A 162 -12.31 11.05 -4.63
N SER A 163 -11.93 10.43 -3.51
CA SER A 163 -12.49 10.73 -2.19
C SER A 163 -12.06 12.10 -1.65
N VAL A 164 -10.87 12.59 -2.01
CA VAL A 164 -10.32 13.84 -1.48
C VAL A 164 -10.72 15.05 -2.34
N MET A 165 -10.63 14.92 -3.66
CA MET A 165 -10.90 16.01 -4.60
C MET A 165 -12.36 16.13 -5.04
N GLY A 166 -13.22 15.16 -4.71
CA GLY A 166 -14.64 15.16 -5.08
C GLY A 166 -14.94 15.10 -6.58
N ARG A 167 -13.91 14.92 -7.43
CA ARG A 167 -14.03 14.77 -8.89
C ARG A 167 -14.32 13.31 -9.26
N GLY A 168 -15.11 13.11 -10.32
CA GLY A 168 -15.54 11.79 -10.77
C GLY A 168 -14.38 10.84 -11.06
N PHE A 169 -14.45 9.62 -10.51
CA PHE A 169 -13.46 8.55 -10.67
C PHE A 169 -13.07 8.28 -12.13
N THR A 170 -14.05 8.32 -13.03
CA THR A 170 -13.87 8.08 -14.48
C THR A 170 -13.13 9.20 -15.21
N ALA A 171 -13.10 10.42 -14.67
CA ALA A 171 -12.44 11.57 -15.30
C ALA A 171 -10.93 11.60 -15.06
N MET A 172 -10.47 11.14 -13.88
CA MET A 172 -9.04 11.13 -13.53
C MET A 172 -8.30 9.88 -14.01
N LEU A 173 -9.03 8.76 -14.12
CA LEU A 173 -8.46 7.46 -14.48
C LEU A 173 -7.73 7.46 -15.84
N PRO A 174 -8.27 7.99 -16.96
CA PRO A 174 -7.59 7.92 -18.25
C PRO A 174 -6.25 8.67 -18.27
N ALA A 175 -6.19 9.84 -17.62
CA ALA A 175 -4.94 10.60 -17.47
C ALA A 175 -3.89 9.81 -16.69
N ARG A 176 -4.31 9.11 -15.62
CA ARG A 176 -3.43 8.26 -14.81
C ARG A 176 -2.98 7.00 -15.54
N VAL A 177 -3.86 6.37 -16.33
CA VAL A 177 -3.49 5.21 -17.16
C VAL A 177 -2.43 5.62 -18.18
N ALA A 178 -2.64 6.73 -18.88
CA ALA A 178 -1.66 7.22 -19.86
C ALA A 178 -0.31 7.52 -19.21
N SER A 179 -0.29 8.25 -18.10
CA SER A 179 0.97 8.61 -17.42
C SER A 179 1.71 7.39 -16.86
N ASN A 180 0.98 6.47 -16.21
CA ASN A 180 1.59 5.27 -15.65
C ASN A 180 2.06 4.30 -16.73
N LEU A 181 1.39 4.23 -17.89
CA LEU A 181 1.81 3.37 -18.99
C LEU A 181 3.14 3.84 -19.61
N ILE A 182 3.35 5.15 -19.68
CA ILE A 182 4.62 5.74 -20.14
C ILE A 182 5.73 5.53 -19.09
N GLN A 183 5.39 5.64 -17.80
CA GLN A 183 6.35 5.47 -16.72
C GLN A 183 6.74 4.01 -16.46
N LEU A 184 5.84 3.06 -16.69
CA LEU A 184 6.06 1.63 -16.47
C LEU A 184 7.35 1.08 -17.12
N PRO A 185 7.62 1.29 -18.43
CA PRO A 185 8.86 0.77 -19.04
C PRO A 185 10.11 1.41 -18.44
N VAL A 186 10.06 2.71 -18.12
CA VAL A 186 11.19 3.43 -17.50
C VAL A 186 11.49 2.83 -16.12
N ASP A 187 10.47 2.66 -15.29
CA ASP A 187 10.63 2.10 -13.96
C ASP A 187 11.15 0.65 -13.98
N ILE A 188 10.72 -0.15 -14.96
CA ILE A 188 11.22 -1.53 -15.14
C ILE A 188 12.71 -1.53 -15.45
N VAL A 189 13.15 -0.69 -16.39
CA VAL A 189 14.57 -0.61 -16.77
C VAL A 189 15.42 -0.17 -15.58
N ILE A 190 14.94 0.82 -14.83
CA ILE A 190 15.63 1.29 -13.61
C ILE A 190 15.71 0.17 -12.58
N LEU A 191 14.62 -0.53 -12.28
CA LEU A 191 14.65 -1.66 -11.35
C LEU A 191 15.59 -2.77 -11.81
N ALA A 192 15.59 -3.08 -13.11
CA ALA A 192 16.44 -4.11 -13.68
C ALA A 192 17.94 -3.80 -13.54
N VAL A 193 18.33 -2.52 -13.51
CA VAL A 193 19.72 -2.08 -13.31
C VAL A 193 20.06 -1.92 -11.83
N PHE A 194 19.22 -1.27 -11.04
CA PHE A 194 19.54 -0.93 -9.65
C PHE A 194 19.45 -2.12 -8.69
N LEU A 195 18.48 -3.02 -8.83
CA LEU A 195 18.35 -4.17 -7.92
C LEU A 195 19.57 -5.10 -7.94
N PRO A 196 20.12 -5.53 -9.10
CA PRO A 196 21.30 -6.39 -9.09
C PRO A 196 22.53 -5.66 -8.55
N LEU A 197 22.65 -4.34 -8.75
CA LEU A 197 23.70 -3.52 -8.15
C LEU A 197 23.60 -3.52 -6.62
N ILE A 198 22.39 -3.35 -6.07
CA ILE A 198 22.15 -3.38 -4.63
C ILE A 198 22.42 -4.78 -4.06
N LEU A 199 22.01 -5.84 -4.76
CA LEU A 199 22.34 -7.22 -4.38
C LEU A 199 23.86 -7.45 -4.32
N LEU A 200 24.59 -6.97 -5.33
CA LEU A 200 26.04 -7.09 -5.40
C LEU A 200 26.74 -6.31 -4.28
N ALA A 201 26.31 -5.06 -4.06
CA ALA A 201 26.83 -4.21 -2.98
C ALA A 201 26.56 -4.83 -1.60
N TYR A 202 25.35 -5.33 -1.38
CA TYR A 202 24.98 -6.03 -0.16
C TYR A 202 25.82 -7.29 0.05
N ASN A 203 25.99 -8.14 -0.98
CA ASN A 203 26.78 -9.36 -0.87
C ASN A 203 28.29 -9.07 -0.67
N ARG A 204 28.78 -7.95 -1.20
CA ARG A 204 30.16 -7.48 -0.97
C ARG A 204 30.36 -6.97 0.45
N ALA A 205 29.38 -6.22 0.98
CA ALA A 205 29.41 -5.72 2.36
C ALA A 205 29.22 -6.83 3.40
N PHE A 206 28.38 -7.82 3.10
CA PHE A 206 28.03 -8.92 3.99
C PHE A 206 28.38 -10.26 3.34
N LYS A 207 29.66 -10.64 3.40
CA LYS A 207 30.11 -11.98 2.96
C LYS A 207 29.30 -13.07 3.68
N ASN A 208 28.67 -13.95 2.90
CA ASN A 208 28.08 -15.23 3.33
C ASN A 208 26.91 -15.20 4.34
N VAL A 209 26.02 -14.19 4.32
CA VAL A 209 24.80 -14.22 5.14
C VAL A 209 23.62 -14.90 4.41
N ARG A 210 23.56 -14.87 3.08
CA ARG A 210 22.48 -15.50 2.31
C ARG A 210 22.87 -16.87 1.75
N LYS A 211 22.41 -17.94 2.41
CA LYS A 211 22.08 -19.18 1.70
C LYS A 211 20.69 -18.95 1.09
N VAL A 212 20.63 -18.52 -0.17
CA VAL A 212 19.36 -18.40 -0.88
C VAL A 212 18.84 -19.82 -1.12
N PRO A 213 17.72 -20.25 -0.50
CA PRO A 213 17.16 -21.55 -0.86
C PRO A 213 16.69 -21.48 -2.32
N GLU A 214 17.16 -22.42 -3.12
CA GLU A 214 16.66 -22.62 -4.48
C GLU A 214 15.13 -22.78 -4.46
N ASN A 215 14.48 -21.95 -5.28
CA ASN A 215 13.32 -22.26 -6.11
C ASN A 215 12.11 -22.90 -5.41
N THR A 216 11.14 -22.09 -4.98
CA THR A 216 9.74 -22.58 -4.84
C THR A 216 8.66 -21.58 -5.24
N LEU A 217 8.96 -20.30 -5.49
CA LEU A 217 7.90 -19.31 -5.79
C LEU A 217 7.27 -19.49 -7.19
N PHE A 218 8.00 -20.03 -8.16
CA PHE A 218 7.51 -20.37 -9.51
C PHE A 218 7.46 -21.89 -9.76
N SER A 219 7.32 -22.70 -8.70
CA SER A 219 6.53 -23.92 -8.85
C SER A 219 5.09 -23.45 -8.69
N ASP A 220 4.23 -23.63 -9.71
CA ASP A 220 2.87 -23.08 -9.93
C ASP A 220 2.04 -22.65 -8.70
N LYS A 221 2.23 -23.32 -7.56
CA LYS A 221 1.58 -23.06 -6.27
C LYS A 221 2.00 -21.73 -5.60
N GLY A 222 3.23 -21.24 -5.79
CA GLY A 222 3.75 -20.05 -5.13
C GLY A 222 3.23 -18.73 -5.70
N PHE A 223 3.13 -18.63 -7.03
CA PHE A 223 2.56 -17.49 -7.74
C PHE A 223 1.05 -17.37 -7.47
N ILE A 224 0.33 -18.49 -7.49
CA ILE A 224 -1.10 -18.54 -7.12
C ILE A 224 -1.29 -18.10 -5.66
N GLY A 225 -0.40 -18.51 -4.75
CA GLY A 225 -0.39 -18.04 -3.37
C GLY A 225 -0.23 -16.52 -3.28
N ALA A 226 0.79 -15.95 -3.91
CA ALA A 226 1.03 -14.51 -3.92
C ALA A 226 -0.16 -13.73 -4.53
N LEU A 227 -0.72 -14.21 -5.63
CA LEU A 227 -1.91 -13.63 -6.26
C LEU A 227 -3.14 -13.71 -5.34
N THR A 228 -3.32 -14.83 -4.65
CA THR A 228 -4.41 -15.02 -3.67
C THR A 228 -4.26 -14.08 -2.48
N TYR A 229 -3.06 -13.90 -1.93
CA TYR A 229 -2.81 -12.94 -0.86
C TYR A 229 -3.04 -11.50 -1.32
N LEU A 230 -2.69 -11.20 -2.57
CA LEU A 230 -2.88 -9.88 -3.16
C LEU A 230 -4.36 -9.57 -3.39
N ILE A 231 -5.12 -10.53 -3.93
CA ILE A 231 -6.59 -10.45 -4.05
C ILE A 231 -7.23 -10.34 -2.67
N CYS A 232 -6.82 -11.14 -1.69
CA CYS A 232 -7.34 -11.10 -0.33
C CYS A 232 -7.07 -9.75 0.35
N LEU A 233 -5.88 -9.18 0.11
CA LEU A 233 -5.52 -7.87 0.63
C LEU A 233 -6.27 -6.74 -0.06
N ILE A 234 -6.43 -6.79 -1.39
CA ILE A 234 -7.28 -5.84 -2.13
C ILE A 234 -8.72 -5.91 -1.60
N LEU A 235 -9.27 -7.11 -1.39
CA LEU A 235 -10.60 -7.30 -0.82
C LEU A 235 -10.72 -6.73 0.59
N VAL A 236 -9.75 -6.98 1.46
CA VAL A 236 -9.72 -6.39 2.82
C VAL A 236 -9.66 -4.87 2.76
N ILE A 237 -8.84 -4.30 1.87
CA ILE A 237 -8.71 -2.85 1.69
C ILE A 237 -10.02 -2.26 1.16
N ILE A 238 -10.63 -2.85 0.15
CA ILE A 238 -11.95 -2.43 -0.36
C ILE A 238 -13.00 -2.49 0.75
N CYS A 239 -12.98 -3.54 1.57
CA CYS A 239 -13.94 -3.73 2.66
C CYS A 239 -13.76 -2.70 3.79
N CYS A 240 -12.51 -2.46 4.22
CA CYS A 240 -12.20 -1.45 5.23
C CYS A 240 -12.49 -0.02 4.77
N LEU A 241 -12.28 0.27 3.48
CA LEU A 241 -12.43 1.61 2.91
C LEU A 241 -13.86 1.91 2.44
N GLY A 242 -14.62 0.88 2.02
CA GLY A 242 -16.05 0.96 1.76
C GLY A 242 -16.83 1.34 3.02
N PHE A 243 -16.41 0.83 4.18
CA PHE A 243 -16.97 1.20 5.48
C PHE A 243 -16.76 2.70 5.79
N SER A 244 -15.56 3.23 5.52
CA SER A 244 -15.23 4.63 5.79
C SER A 244 -15.96 5.63 4.87
N SER A 245 -16.23 5.25 3.62
CA SER A 245 -16.95 6.12 2.65
C SER A 245 -18.44 6.27 2.98
N GLN A 246 -19.05 5.27 3.62
CA GLN A 246 -20.43 5.37 4.08
C GLN A 246 -20.54 6.25 5.32
N ASP A 247 -19.60 6.13 6.27
CA ASP A 247 -19.58 6.92 7.51
C ASP A 247 -19.50 8.43 7.22
N LEU A 248 -18.66 8.83 6.25
CA LEU A 248 -18.52 10.23 5.82
C LEU A 248 -19.78 10.76 5.12
N LYS A 249 -20.47 9.96 4.31
CA LYS A 249 -21.73 10.37 3.68
C LYS A 249 -22.84 10.56 4.71
N THR A 250 -22.91 9.67 5.70
CA THR A 250 -23.86 9.77 6.80
C THR A 250 -23.60 11.04 7.62
N LYS A 251 -22.35 11.27 8.06
CA LYS A 251 -21.99 12.49 8.81
C LYS A 251 -22.19 13.79 8.04
N ASN A 252 -21.87 13.81 6.74
CA ASN A 252 -22.09 15.01 5.91
C ASN A 252 -23.59 15.30 5.73
N SER A 253 -24.42 14.27 5.58
CA SER A 253 -25.88 14.43 5.54
C SER A 253 -26.48 14.89 6.86
N GLU A 254 -25.92 14.48 8.01
CA GLU A 254 -26.32 14.95 9.33
C GLU A 254 -25.91 16.42 9.55
N LEU A 255 -24.72 16.80 9.10
CA LEU A 255 -24.25 18.18 9.17
C LEU A 255 -25.13 19.12 8.32
N GLN A 256 -25.51 18.72 7.11
CA GLN A 256 -26.41 19.51 6.28
C GLN A 256 -27.80 19.68 6.91
N LYS A 257 -28.32 18.64 7.57
CA LYS A 257 -29.61 18.74 8.29
C LYS A 257 -29.53 19.68 9.49
N THR A 258 -28.41 19.70 10.21
CA THR A 258 -28.21 20.62 11.34
C THR A 258 -28.04 22.07 10.89
N VAL A 259 -27.28 22.30 9.81
CA VAL A 259 -27.13 23.64 9.20
C VAL A 259 -28.47 24.15 8.66
N ALA A 260 -29.24 23.32 7.95
CA ALA A 260 -30.56 23.70 7.44
C ALA A 260 -31.56 24.01 8.56
N ALA A 261 -31.53 23.24 9.66
CA ALA A 261 -32.36 23.53 10.83
C ALA A 261 -31.98 24.87 11.48
N GLN A 262 -30.69 25.22 11.51
CA GLN A 262 -30.23 26.51 12.04
C GLN A 262 -30.64 27.69 11.15
N SER A 263 -30.61 27.55 9.81
CA SER A 263 -31.05 28.63 8.91
C SER A 263 -32.55 28.91 9.03
N GLU A 264 -33.39 27.88 9.17
CA GLU A 264 -34.83 28.07 9.39
C GLU A 264 -35.12 28.78 10.72
N GLN A 265 -34.39 28.47 11.79
CA GLN A 265 -34.53 29.18 13.07
C GLN A 265 -34.10 30.66 12.96
N LEU A 266 -33.07 30.95 12.16
CA LEU A 266 -32.59 32.32 11.95
C LEU A 266 -33.63 33.17 11.20
N GLU A 267 -34.26 32.61 10.17
CA GLU A 267 -35.32 33.29 9.39
C GLU A 267 -36.55 33.61 10.26
N LEU A 268 -36.98 32.67 11.11
CA LEU A 268 -38.09 32.91 12.04
C LEU A 268 -37.76 34.00 13.07
N MET A 269 -36.52 34.01 13.56
CA MET A 269 -36.06 35.02 14.50
C MET A 269 -35.97 36.41 13.83
N GLN A 270 -35.59 36.48 12.55
CA GLN A 270 -35.62 37.71 11.76
C GLN A 270 -37.05 38.21 11.50
N GLN A 271 -38.00 37.32 11.19
CA GLN A 271 -39.41 37.68 11.04
C GLN A 271 -40.03 38.23 12.33
N GLN A 272 -39.72 37.62 13.48
CA GLN A 272 -40.12 38.14 14.79
C GLN A 272 -39.53 39.54 15.04
N LEU A 273 -38.26 39.73 14.69
CA LEU A 273 -37.60 41.03 14.79
C LEU A 273 -38.29 42.08 13.92
N ASP A 274 -38.60 41.75 12.66
CA ASP A 274 -39.24 42.66 11.70
C ASP A 274 -40.65 43.07 12.14
N TYR A 275 -41.43 42.13 12.69
CA TYR A 275 -42.73 42.44 13.30
C TYR A 275 -42.60 43.40 14.49
N VAL A 276 -41.56 43.24 15.32
CA VAL A 276 -41.29 44.13 16.46
C VAL A 276 -40.84 45.52 15.99
N TYR A 277 -40.05 45.61 14.92
CA TYR A 277 -39.64 46.89 14.32
C TYR A 277 -40.83 47.63 13.68
N GLU A 278 -41.72 46.92 12.99
CA GLU A 278 -42.94 47.49 12.39
C GLU A 278 -43.90 48.03 13.45
N GLN A 279 -44.07 47.33 14.58
CA GLN A 279 -44.87 47.84 15.70
C GLN A 279 -44.28 49.07 16.40
N LYS A 280 -42.95 49.21 16.41
CA LYS A 280 -42.27 50.33 17.07
C LYS A 280 -42.00 51.53 16.14
N GLY A 281 -42.21 51.40 14.83
CA GLY A 281 -42.04 52.49 13.86
C GLY A 281 -40.60 52.99 13.73
N ILE A 282 -39.60 52.12 13.97
CA ILE A 282 -38.16 52.44 13.92
C ILE A 282 -37.56 51.84 12.65
N GLU A 283 -36.77 52.63 11.91
CA GLU A 283 -36.10 52.22 10.67
C GLU A 283 -35.01 51.16 10.92
N LYS A 284 -34.99 50.10 10.10
CA LYS A 284 -34.16 48.89 10.27
C LYS A 284 -32.67 49.20 10.08
N PRO A 285 -31.75 48.74 10.96
CA PRO A 285 -30.32 48.85 10.70
C PRO A 285 -29.92 47.92 9.54
N GLN A 286 -29.26 48.46 8.51
CA GLN A 286 -28.76 47.67 7.38
C GLN A 286 -27.63 46.71 7.85
N PRO A 287 -27.62 45.45 7.38
CA PRO A 287 -26.50 44.55 7.64
C PRO A 287 -25.23 45.10 6.95
N PRO A 288 -24.03 44.92 7.56
CA PRO A 288 -22.79 45.23 6.88
C PRO A 288 -22.70 44.37 5.61
N ALA A 289 -22.32 45.01 4.50
CA ALA A 289 -22.13 44.33 3.22
C ALA A 289 -21.18 43.13 3.40
N GLU A 290 -21.60 41.95 2.95
CA GLU A 290 -20.72 40.80 2.82
C GLU A 290 -19.62 41.16 1.82
N ASP A 291 -18.41 41.40 2.32
CA ASP A 291 -17.22 41.42 1.49
C ASP A 291 -17.02 40.00 0.95
N SER A 292 -17.36 39.84 -0.33
CA SER A 292 -17.09 38.64 -1.12
C SER A 292 -15.58 38.54 -1.37
N GLU A 293 -14.88 37.70 -0.60
CA GLU A 293 -13.56 37.13 -0.93
C GLU A 293 -13.55 35.60 -0.72
#